data_AF-A0A9C8XG69-F1
#
_entry.id   AF-A0A9C8XG69-F1
#
_cell.length_a   1.000
_cell.length_b   1.000
_cell.length_c   1.000
_cell.angle_alpha   90.00
_cell.angle_beta   90.00
_cell.angle_gamma   90.00
#
_symmetry.space_group_name_H-M   'P 1'
#
loop_
_entity.id
_entity.type
_entity.pdbx_description
1 polymer ?
#
loop_
_entity_poly.entity_id
_entity_poly.type
_entity_poly.pdbx_seq_one_letter_code
_entity_poly.pdbx_strand_id
1 'polypeptide(L)' 'MSGSWGCPHERKGRCARVRDRACDPGMKGCVLYGRFAFSNNDKNSPSIRRKLQAGNRSRKQ' A
#
# COMPACT_ATOMS: atom_id res chain seq x y z
N MET A 1 16.91 17.51 -4.26
CA MET A 1 15.52 17.08 -4.04
C MET A 1 15.51 15.87 -3.13
N SER A 2 14.86 15.94 -1.96
CA SER A 2 14.64 14.74 -1.15
C SER A 2 13.30 14.85 -0.43
N GLY A 3 12.21 14.78 -1.20
CA GLY A 3 10.89 14.50 -0.62
C GLY A 3 10.91 13.06 -0.12
N SER A 4 11.51 12.84 1.06
CA SER A 4 11.61 11.52 1.68
C SER A 4 10.22 11.11 2.15
N TRP A 5 9.42 10.59 1.24
CA TRP A 5 8.20 9.85 1.55
C TRP A 5 8.59 8.48 2.13
N GLY A 6 9.33 8.50 3.23
CA GLY A 6 9.76 7.33 3.99
C GLY A 6 8.66 6.89 4.95
N CYS A 7 8.51 5.59 5.14
CA CYS A 7 7.54 5.08 6.10
C CYS A 7 8.01 5.44 7.54
N PRO A 8 7.21 6.14 8.36
CA PRO A 8 7.63 6.58 9.70
C PRO A 8 7.93 5.41 10.64
N HIS A 9 7.38 4.23 10.34
CA HIS A 9 7.58 2.99 11.07
C HIS A 9 8.71 2.13 10.51
N GLU A 10 9.43 2.60 9.47
CA GLU A 10 10.61 1.90 8.98
C GLU A 10 11.80 2.11 9.92
N ARG A 11 12.50 1.00 10.22
CA ARG A 11 13.80 0.97 10.90
C ARG A 11 14.68 -0.06 10.19
N LYS A 12 15.80 0.38 9.61
CA LYS A 12 16.76 -0.48 8.90
C LYS A 12 16.10 -1.36 7.81
N GLY A 13 15.16 -0.81 7.03
CA GLY A 13 14.43 -1.56 6.00
C GLY A 13 13.34 -2.52 6.51
N ARG A 14 13.05 -2.52 7.83
CA ARG A 14 12.00 -3.34 8.44
C ARG A 14 10.90 -2.49 9.04
N CYS A 15 9.67 -3.00 8.99
CA CYS A 15 8.50 -2.32 9.53
C CYS A 15 8.33 -2.66 11.01
N ALA A 16 8.53 -1.67 11.90
CA ALA A 16 8.29 -1.86 13.34
C ALA A 16 6.81 -2.14 13.67
N ARG A 17 5.88 -1.72 12.80
CA ARG A 17 4.45 -1.97 12.96
C ARG A 17 4.05 -3.40 12.64
N VAL A 18 4.82 -4.08 11.79
CA VAL A 18 4.53 -5.45 11.35
C VAL A 18 5.77 -6.29 11.57
N ARG A 19 5.90 -6.76 12.82
CA ARG A 19 6.84 -7.78 13.34
C ARG A 19 7.93 -8.19 12.33
N ASP A 20 8.92 -7.32 12.17
CA ASP A 20 10.16 -7.54 11.40
C ASP A 20 10.01 -7.86 9.90
N ARG A 21 8.88 -7.54 9.28
CA ARG A 21 8.70 -7.69 7.83
C ARG A 21 9.47 -6.61 7.06
N ALA A 22 9.89 -6.94 5.84
CA ALA A 22 10.44 -5.98 4.89
C ALA A 22 9.47 -4.80 4.69
N CYS A 23 9.96 -3.58 4.81
CA CYS A 23 9.15 -2.38 4.70
C CYS A 23 8.97 -2.01 3.23
N ASP A 24 7.86 -2.43 2.64
CA ASP A 24 7.52 -2.16 1.24
C ASP A 24 6.20 -1.36 1.15
N PRO A 25 6.13 -0.33 0.29
CA PRO A 25 4.94 0.51 0.14
C PRO A 25 3.76 -0.31 -0.38
N GLY A 26 2.68 -0.34 0.41
CA GLY A 26 1.49 -1.14 0.14
C GLY A 26 1.46 -2.50 0.81
N MET A 27 2.49 -2.87 1.57
CA MET A 27 2.37 -4.03 2.47
C MET A 27 1.55 -3.68 3.72
N LYS A 28 0.98 -4.71 4.35
CA LYS A 28 0.33 -4.58 5.67
C LYS A 28 1.33 -3.93 6.62
N GLY A 29 0.96 -2.81 7.23
CA GLY A 29 1.85 -2.00 8.08
C GLY A 29 2.30 -0.68 7.48
N CYS A 30 2.21 -0.52 6.16
CA CYS A 30 2.46 0.75 5.49
C CYS A 30 1.29 1.72 5.75
N VAL A 31 1.60 3.00 6.01
CA VAL A 31 0.58 4.05 6.21
C VAL A 31 -0.31 4.29 4.97
N LEU A 32 0.15 3.85 3.80
CA LEU A 32 -0.62 3.88 2.55
C LEU A 32 -1.63 2.74 2.44
N TYR A 33 -1.41 1.63 3.16
CA TYR A 33 -2.22 0.43 3.03
C TYR A 33 -3.67 0.72 3.41
N GLY A 34 -4.59 0.55 2.45
CA GLY A 34 -6.01 0.82 2.63
C GLY A 34 -6.45 2.28 2.43
N ARG A 35 -5.50 3.22 2.26
CA ARG A 35 -5.79 4.60 1.86
C ARG A 35 -5.67 4.79 0.36
N PHE A 36 -4.67 4.16 -0.24
CA PHE A 36 -4.37 4.29 -1.67
C PHE A 36 -4.50 2.93 -2.36
N ALA A 37 -4.79 3.01 -3.66
CA ALA A 37 -4.75 1.88 -4.55
C ALA A 37 -3.36 1.73 -5.16
N PHE A 38 -2.79 0.54 -5.03
CA PHE A 38 -1.54 0.15 -5.65
C PHE A 38 -1.79 -0.61 -6.95
N SER A 39 -0.85 -0.52 -7.89
CA SER A 39 -0.89 -1.29 -9.14
C SER A 39 -0.84 -2.81 -8.88
N ASN A 40 -0.15 -3.24 -7.82
CA ASN A 40 -0.13 -4.63 -7.41
C ASN A 40 -1.36 -4.96 -6.53
N ASN A 41 -2.18 -5.91 -6.96
CA ASN A 41 -3.41 -6.30 -6.27
C ASN A 41 -3.14 -6.89 -4.88
N ASP A 42 -2.06 -7.65 -4.73
CA ASP A 42 -1.73 -8.34 -3.47
C ASP A 42 -1.49 -7.36 -2.31
N LYS A 43 -1.01 -6.17 -2.65
CA LYS A 43 -0.74 -5.05 -1.74
C LYS A 43 -1.99 -4.22 -1.41
N ASN A 44 -3.14 -4.50 -2.03
CA ASN A 44 -4.38 -3.78 -1.74
C ASN A 44 -5.21 -4.49 -0.66
N SER A 45 -5.81 -3.72 0.25
CA SER A 45 -6.84 -4.21 1.18
C SER A 45 -8.09 -4.69 0.41
N PRO A 46 -8.86 -5.67 0.93
CA PRO A 46 -10.09 -6.17 0.28
C PRO A 46 -11.06 -5.05 -0.14
N SER A 47 -11.17 -4.00 0.68
CA SER A 47 -12.01 -2.84 0.39
C SER A 47 -11.53 -2.06 -0.85
N ILE A 48 -10.23 -1.81 -0.94
CA ILE A 48 -9.59 -1.14 -2.09
C ILE A 48 -9.70 -2.01 -3.34
N ARG A 49 -9.51 -3.33 -3.23
CA ARG A 49 -9.67 -4.28 -4.35
C ARG A 49 -11.09 -4.22 -4.91
N ARG A 50 -12.12 -4.21 -4.04
CA ARG A 50 -13.53 -4.08 -4.46
C ARG A 50 -13.77 -2.75 -5.18
N LYS A 51 -13.25 -1.63 -4.67
CA LYS A 51 -13.37 -0.32 -5.31
C LYS A 51 -12.67 -0.26 -6.67
N LEU A 52 -11.46 -0.83 -6.78
CA LEU A 52 -10.73 -0.90 -8.05
C LEU A 52 -11.48 -1.73 -9.08
N GLN A 53 -12.03 -2.88 -8.69
CA GLN A 53 -12.85 -3.71 -9.59
C GLN A 53 -14.11 -2.96 -10.05
N ALA A 54 -14.76 -2.19 -9.17
CA ALA A 54 -15.91 -1.39 -9.51
C ALA A 54 -15.56 -0.22 -10.47
N GLY A 55 -14.44 0.49 -10.21
CA GLY A 55 -14.01 1.61 -11.04
C GLY A 55 -13.47 1.20 -12.41
N ASN A 56 -12.78 0.05 -12.50
CA ASN A 56 -12.23 -0.43 -13.78
C ASN A 56 -13.34 -0.87 -14.76
N ARG A 57 -14.52 -1.28 -14.26
CA ARG A 57 -15.70 -1.55 -15.10
C ARG A 57 -16.20 -0.30 -15.84
N SER A 58 -15.95 0.90 -15.30
CA SER A 58 -16.42 2.15 -15.89
C SER A 58 -15.49 2.75 -16.94
N ARG A 59 -14.24 2.26 -17.08
CA ARG A 59 -13.25 2.77 -18.06
C ARG A 59 -13.19 1.98 -19.37
N LYS A 60 -14.01 0.94 -19.51
CA LYS A 60 -14.07 0.08 -20.71
C LYS A 60 -15.32 0.37 -21.57
N GLN A 61 -15.70 1.64 -21.66
CA GLN A 61 -16.71 2.15 -22.61
C GLN A 61 -16.02 3.06 -23.61
#